data_AF-A0AA43BFU2-F1
#
_entry.id   AF-A0AA43BFU2-F1
#
_cell.length_a   1.000
_cell.length_b   1.000
_cell.length_c   1.000
_cell.angle_alpha   90.00
_cell.angle_beta   90.00
_cell.angle_gamma   90.00
#
_symmetry.space_group_name_H-M   'P 1'
#
loop_
_entity.id
_entity.type
_entity.pdbx_description
1 polymer ?
#
loop_
_entity_poly.entity_id
_entity_poly.type
_entity_poly.pdbx_seq_one_letter_code
_entity_poly.pdbx_strand_id
1 'polypeptide(L)'
;MSNFYMRGDGVGFDNLFESDEGGPQVWGFWRDGGSTALRYAPLSAGSKGPDVGHFDANGTDLSWIWAAKGTVSYTNPMGDIGSYDGPYADCFTDRWYPARANNHLWLKWNRNGTWSIGLSTRNYTSLVARSGGGGIGYMYPDGKEVAAGNWAQQPRADFGDSYTISVTMEQHENGRWWIPRPASPTTWQWQPGAPGNWLNSTWATASGLGNDMPCNQDRTFEMVCDLSTQDGNWVYRDPNASLRIYNRGWMRVIVKRNGNVVLNFRYLFCMVNTYQDLDIIVPEGGSSGGGGGGGGGGGGGCVATDMWMDDRRQAMHIAVDDWVDGVAYNPDELVLRQVRANKVMPQPCYRMVTESDISIVASDSTPMTMRDGSSKLFGPEMLGEEVFVDDRGELRWERVKSMDYVGIRDVVLFNVNDQCYMAGEQRGRRISTHNATDVKQIQ
;
A
#
# COMPACT_ATOMS: atom_id res chain seq x y z
N MET A 1 -1.70 55.34 4.65
CA MET A 1 -0.58 54.55 5.18
C MET A 1 -1.21 53.34 5.83
N SER A 2 -1.04 52.14 5.25
CA SER A 2 -1.51 50.92 5.88
C SER A 2 -0.72 50.75 7.18
N ASN A 3 -1.42 50.71 8.31
CA ASN A 3 -0.82 50.38 9.60
C ASN A 3 -0.42 48.91 9.55
N PHE A 4 0.74 48.63 8.97
CA PHE A 4 1.39 47.35 9.20
C PHE A 4 1.67 47.27 10.70
N TYR A 5 1.26 46.18 11.34
CA TYR A 5 1.58 45.96 12.74
C TYR A 5 3.09 45.75 12.81
N MET A 6 3.78 46.74 13.37
CA MET A 6 5.23 46.76 13.53
C MET A 6 5.56 46.58 15.01
N ARG A 7 6.69 45.94 15.29
CA ARG A 7 7.37 46.08 16.59
C ARG A 7 7.76 47.56 16.80
N GLY A 8 8.03 47.96 18.05
CA GLY A 8 8.40 49.34 18.39
C GLY A 8 9.61 49.91 17.65
N ASP A 9 10.40 49.07 16.98
CA ASP A 9 11.54 49.43 16.12
C ASP A 9 11.23 49.41 14.62
N GLY A 10 9.96 49.30 14.22
CA GLY A 10 9.53 49.35 12.82
C GLY A 10 9.63 48.03 12.06
N VAL A 11 9.85 46.89 12.72
CA VAL A 11 9.86 45.58 12.04
C VAL A 11 8.44 45.01 11.96
N GLY A 12 7.96 44.74 10.74
CA GLY A 12 6.63 44.18 10.50
C GLY A 12 6.50 42.74 10.97
N PHE A 13 5.34 42.37 11.47
CA PHE A 13 5.07 41.02 11.99
C PHE A 13 5.27 39.92 10.93
N ASP A 14 5.01 40.22 9.64
CA ASP A 14 5.24 39.29 8.52
C ASP A 14 6.74 38.95 8.30
N ASN A 15 7.64 39.76 8.87
CA ASN A 15 9.08 39.46 8.89
C ASN A 15 9.48 38.61 10.11
N LEU A 16 8.66 38.58 11.15
CA LEU A 16 8.95 37.94 12.44
C LEU A 16 8.27 36.58 12.60
N PHE A 17 7.07 36.42 12.06
CA PHE A 17 6.24 35.22 12.24
C PHE A 17 5.91 34.56 10.92
N GLU A 18 5.72 33.24 10.95
CA GLU A 18 5.36 32.46 9.78
C GLU A 18 3.86 32.63 9.46
N SER A 19 3.51 33.10 8.27
CA SER A 19 2.10 33.22 7.88
C SER A 19 1.39 31.86 7.90
N ASP A 20 0.16 31.81 8.40
CA ASP A 20 -0.67 30.60 8.38
C ASP A 20 -2.13 31.01 8.40
N GLU A 21 -2.88 30.74 7.33
CA GLU A 21 -4.30 31.12 7.23
C GLU A 21 -5.19 30.35 8.20
N GLY A 22 -4.78 29.14 8.58
CA GLY A 22 -5.43 28.31 9.61
C GLY A 22 -4.92 28.58 11.02
N GLY A 23 -3.89 29.41 11.17
CA GLY A 23 -3.25 29.71 12.43
C GLY A 23 -4.13 30.46 13.43
N PRO A 24 -3.78 30.43 14.74
CA PRO A 24 -4.54 31.13 15.77
C PRO A 24 -4.64 32.63 15.47
N GLN A 25 -5.88 33.12 15.52
CA GLN A 25 -6.20 34.53 15.38
C GLN A 25 -6.10 35.23 16.74
N VAL A 26 -5.49 36.41 16.76
CA VAL A 26 -5.52 37.31 17.92
C VAL A 26 -6.48 38.45 17.62
N TRP A 27 -7.53 38.56 18.43
CA TRP A 27 -8.52 39.65 18.29
C TRP A 27 -7.87 41.02 18.51
N GLY A 28 -8.16 41.97 17.62
CA GLY A 28 -7.59 43.33 17.66
C GLY A 28 -6.38 43.54 16.73
N PHE A 29 -5.88 42.48 16.11
CA PHE A 29 -4.71 42.50 15.22
C PHE A 29 -5.14 42.13 13.80
N TRP A 30 -5.03 43.06 12.84
CA TRP A 30 -5.59 42.92 11.49
C TRP A 30 -4.64 43.40 10.38
N ARG A 31 -4.56 42.73 9.24
CA ARG A 31 -3.96 43.27 8.01
C ARG A 31 -4.93 44.22 7.28
N ASP A 32 -4.41 44.94 6.30
CA ASP A 32 -5.17 45.69 5.29
C ASP A 32 -6.20 46.69 5.85
N GLY A 33 -5.85 47.34 6.97
CA GLY A 33 -6.72 48.36 7.57
C GLY A 33 -7.96 47.77 8.28
N GLY A 34 -7.91 46.49 8.68
CA GLY A 34 -8.97 45.89 9.50
C GLY A 34 -9.77 44.79 8.82
N SER A 35 -9.52 44.50 7.53
CA SER A 35 -10.36 43.54 6.78
C SER A 35 -9.95 42.08 6.97
N THR A 36 -8.70 41.82 7.32
CA THR A 36 -8.14 40.45 7.38
C THR A 36 -7.50 40.25 8.73
N ALA A 37 -7.94 39.29 9.54
CA ALA A 37 -7.31 39.06 10.83
C ALA A 37 -5.86 38.60 10.68
N LEU A 38 -4.96 39.04 11.55
CA LEU A 38 -3.59 38.53 11.59
C LEU A 38 -3.61 37.07 12.06
N ARG A 39 -3.08 36.18 11.21
CA ARG A 39 -2.97 34.75 11.45
C ARG A 39 -1.58 34.28 11.06
N TYR A 40 -0.94 33.59 11.99
CA TYR A 40 0.40 33.05 11.86
C TYR A 40 0.44 31.66 12.49
N ALA A 41 1.46 30.87 12.13
CA ALA A 41 1.60 29.50 12.60
C ALA A 41 1.60 29.45 14.14
N PRO A 42 0.90 28.49 14.77
CA PRO A 42 0.83 28.41 16.22
C PRO A 42 2.22 28.13 16.80
N LEU A 43 2.48 28.61 18.01
CA LEU A 43 3.75 28.36 18.70
C LEU A 43 4.07 26.85 18.80
N SER A 44 3.05 26.00 18.91
CA SER A 44 3.21 24.53 18.92
C SER A 44 3.83 23.95 17.63
N ALA A 45 3.81 24.69 16.52
CA ALA A 45 4.42 24.28 15.26
C ALA A 45 5.88 24.72 15.11
N GLY A 46 6.44 25.50 16.04
CA GLY A 46 7.82 25.99 15.94
C GLY A 46 8.41 26.41 17.27
N SER A 47 9.26 27.43 17.25
CA SER A 47 9.80 28.03 18.47
C SER A 47 9.45 29.50 18.58
N LYS A 48 9.48 30.00 19.81
CA LYS A 48 9.11 31.38 20.13
C LYS A 48 10.15 32.35 19.53
N GLY A 49 9.66 33.43 18.94
CA GLY A 49 10.52 34.55 18.50
C GLY A 49 10.90 35.49 19.65
N PRO A 50 11.72 36.52 19.36
CA PRO A 50 11.91 37.64 20.27
C PRO A 50 10.57 38.32 20.57
N ASP A 51 10.44 38.87 21.78
CA ASP A 51 9.28 39.65 22.18
C ASP A 51 9.06 40.82 21.21
N VAL A 52 7.78 41.06 20.89
CA VAL A 52 7.39 42.10 19.93
C VAL A 52 6.83 43.35 20.60
N GLY A 53 6.66 43.32 21.92
CA GLY A 53 6.16 44.45 22.71
C GLY A 53 4.66 44.69 22.50
N HIS A 54 3.94 43.70 21.99
CA HIS A 54 2.50 43.72 21.84
C HIS A 54 1.93 42.68 22.78
N PHE A 55 1.07 43.09 23.70
CA PHE A 55 0.57 42.24 24.77
C PHE A 55 -0.94 42.07 24.65
N ASP A 56 -1.44 40.88 24.96
CA ASP A 56 -2.87 40.66 25.13
C ASP A 56 -3.42 41.37 26.39
N ALA A 57 -4.73 41.26 26.62
CA ALA A 57 -5.37 41.86 27.79
C ALA A 57 -4.83 41.35 29.14
N ASN A 58 -4.12 40.22 29.14
CA ASN A 58 -3.51 39.62 30.32
C ASN A 58 -2.03 39.99 30.48
N GLY A 59 -1.47 40.82 29.59
CA GLY A 59 -0.06 41.19 29.62
C GLY A 59 0.86 40.13 29.01
N THR A 60 0.34 39.19 28.22
CA THR A 60 1.14 38.15 27.54
C THR A 60 1.59 38.66 26.18
N ASP A 61 2.89 38.64 25.89
CA ASP A 61 3.43 39.08 24.60
C ASP A 61 2.92 38.18 23.46
N LEU A 62 2.47 38.76 22.35
CA LEU A 62 1.89 38.01 21.24
C LEU A 62 2.84 37.01 20.58
N SER A 63 4.16 37.18 20.73
CA SER A 63 5.14 36.18 20.29
C SER A 63 4.97 34.83 20.99
N TRP A 64 4.22 34.74 22.10
CA TRP A 64 3.86 33.48 22.75
C TRP A 64 2.76 32.69 22.06
N ILE A 65 2.07 33.30 21.09
CA ILE A 65 0.95 32.66 20.39
C ILE A 65 1.43 32.12 19.04
N TRP A 66 2.45 32.76 18.45
CA TRP A 66 2.92 32.48 17.10
C TRP A 66 4.36 32.00 17.06
N ALA A 67 4.63 31.05 16.18
CA ALA A 67 5.97 30.56 15.93
C ALA A 67 6.77 31.57 15.07
N ALA A 68 8.05 31.73 15.41
CA ALA A 68 8.96 32.59 14.68
C ALA A 68 9.18 32.09 13.26
N LYS A 69 9.32 33.03 12.32
CA LYS A 69 9.58 32.74 10.91
C LYS A 69 10.82 31.85 10.76
N GLY A 70 10.69 30.77 9.99
CA GLY A 70 11.77 29.80 9.78
C GLY A 70 12.04 28.82 10.93
N THR A 71 11.30 28.91 12.05
CA THR A 71 11.35 27.92 13.15
C THR A 71 10.24 26.90 13.06
N VAL A 72 9.25 27.16 12.20
CA VAL A 72 8.09 26.28 12.04
C VAL A 72 8.52 24.97 11.39
N SER A 73 8.36 23.89 12.15
CA SER A 73 8.27 22.54 11.65
C SER A 73 6.80 22.18 11.58
N TYR A 74 6.22 22.27 10.38
CA TYR A 74 5.00 21.54 10.09
C TYR A 74 5.37 20.05 9.97
N THR A 75 5.81 19.46 11.08
CA THR A 75 5.48 18.08 11.41
C THR A 75 3.98 18.04 11.65
N ASN A 76 3.20 18.36 10.60
CA ASN A 76 2.07 17.51 10.35
C ASN A 76 2.77 16.19 10.05
N PRO A 77 2.75 15.18 10.94
CA PRO A 77 2.98 13.86 10.42
C PRO A 77 1.96 13.81 9.27
N MET A 78 2.42 13.67 8.03
CA MET A 78 1.64 12.78 7.18
C MET A 78 1.63 11.53 8.04
N GLY A 79 0.58 11.37 8.87
CA GLY A 79 0.45 10.28 9.81
C GLY A 79 0.82 9.10 8.98
N ASP A 80 1.94 8.45 9.34
CA ASP A 80 2.61 7.38 8.60
C ASP A 80 1.53 6.76 7.72
N ILE A 81 1.51 7.04 6.40
CA ILE A 81 0.29 6.97 5.54
C ILE A 81 -0.11 5.49 5.30
N GLY A 82 -0.03 4.67 6.33
CA GLY A 82 0.49 3.33 6.27
C GLY A 82 1.86 3.27 5.60
N SER A 83 2.54 2.16 5.81
CA SER A 83 3.06 1.43 4.65
C SER A 83 1.91 1.25 3.67
N TYR A 84 1.74 2.20 2.75
CA TYR A 84 0.78 2.10 1.67
C TYR A 84 1.31 1.01 0.74
N ASP A 85 0.65 -0.16 0.69
CA ASP A 85 0.80 -1.05 -0.45
C ASP A 85 0.23 -0.27 -1.63
N GLY A 86 1.13 0.46 -2.28
CA GLY A 86 0.73 1.45 -3.25
C GLY A 86 -0.13 0.87 -4.37
N PRO A 87 -0.80 1.75 -5.13
CA PRO A 87 -1.15 1.40 -6.52
C PRO A 87 -0.07 0.52 -7.18
N TYR A 88 -0.49 -0.53 -7.87
CA TYR A 88 0.42 -1.34 -8.67
C TYR A 88 0.31 -0.85 -10.11
N ALA A 89 1.45 -0.62 -10.73
CA ALA A 89 1.56 -0.51 -12.16
C ALA A 89 1.89 -1.91 -12.68
N ASP A 90 0.99 -2.47 -13.49
CA ASP A 90 1.22 -3.73 -14.21
C ASP A 90 1.67 -3.39 -15.62
N CYS A 91 2.94 -3.66 -15.93
CA CYS A 91 3.37 -3.69 -17.31
C CYS A 91 3.21 -5.11 -17.87
N PHE A 92 2.61 -5.21 -19.05
CA PHE A 92 2.51 -6.43 -19.83
C PHE A 92 3.53 -6.36 -20.95
N THR A 93 4.47 -7.29 -20.98
CA THR A 93 5.37 -7.48 -22.13
C THR A 93 4.84 -8.60 -23.01
N ASP A 94 4.96 -8.42 -24.33
CA ASP A 94 4.63 -9.47 -25.27
C ASP A 94 5.76 -10.51 -25.38
N ARG A 95 5.37 -11.66 -25.93
CA ARG A 95 6.17 -12.87 -26.19
C ARG A 95 7.51 -12.63 -26.90
N TRP A 96 7.65 -11.57 -27.70
CA TRP A 96 8.75 -11.44 -28.66
C TRP A 96 9.76 -10.35 -28.30
N TYR A 97 9.41 -9.48 -27.36
CA TYR A 97 10.26 -8.36 -26.97
C TYR A 97 10.27 -8.17 -25.45
N PRO A 98 10.88 -9.10 -24.68
CA PRO A 98 11.07 -8.94 -23.23
C PRO A 98 11.95 -7.73 -22.86
N ALA A 99 12.49 -7.03 -23.86
CA ALA A 99 13.65 -6.18 -23.67
C ALA A 99 13.39 -4.91 -22.86
N ARG A 100 12.19 -4.31 -22.81
CA ARG A 100 12.00 -2.98 -22.19
C ARG A 100 10.57 -2.73 -21.70
N ALA A 101 10.15 -3.43 -20.66
CA ALA A 101 9.06 -2.94 -19.81
C ALA A 101 9.64 -1.99 -18.76
N ASN A 102 9.18 -0.74 -18.80
CA ASN A 102 9.61 0.25 -17.82
C ASN A 102 8.40 0.63 -16.95
N ASN A 103 8.57 0.48 -15.64
CA ASN A 103 7.66 1.11 -14.69
C ASN A 103 8.25 2.45 -14.29
N HIS A 104 7.43 3.49 -14.33
CA HIS A 104 7.81 4.85 -14.01
C HIS A 104 7.06 5.26 -12.75
N LEU A 105 7.81 5.63 -11.71
CA LEU A 105 7.28 6.36 -10.57
C LEU A 105 7.66 7.82 -10.76
N TRP A 106 6.68 8.71 -10.77
CA TRP A 106 6.94 10.14 -10.87
C TRP A 106 6.37 10.89 -9.67
N LEU A 107 7.12 11.88 -9.20
CA LEU A 107 6.66 12.91 -8.28
C LEU A 107 6.63 14.22 -9.06
N LYS A 108 5.44 14.75 -9.29
CA LYS A 108 5.26 16.08 -9.86
C LYS A 108 5.04 17.07 -8.72
N TRP A 109 5.89 18.08 -8.68
CA TRP A 109 5.81 19.24 -7.84
C TRP A 109 5.34 20.42 -8.67
N ASN A 110 4.31 21.12 -8.22
CA ASN A 110 3.80 22.32 -8.86
C ASN A 110 4.20 23.55 -8.05
N ARG A 111 4.48 24.66 -8.74
CA ARG A 111 4.88 25.94 -8.15
C ARG A 111 3.84 26.51 -7.18
N ASN A 112 2.58 26.13 -7.33
CA ASN A 112 1.49 26.51 -6.43
C ASN A 112 1.51 25.75 -5.09
N GLY A 113 2.56 24.95 -4.81
CA GLY A 113 2.70 24.19 -3.58
C GLY A 113 1.92 22.88 -3.57
N THR A 114 1.29 22.50 -4.68
CA THR A 114 0.68 21.17 -4.80
C THR A 114 1.68 20.15 -5.31
N TRP A 115 1.49 18.91 -4.91
CA TRP A 115 2.28 17.79 -5.40
C TRP A 115 1.36 16.63 -5.75
N SER A 116 1.84 15.79 -6.65
CA SER A 116 1.18 14.56 -7.09
C SER A 116 2.24 13.50 -7.31
N ILE A 117 2.04 12.32 -6.75
CA ILE A 117 2.77 11.11 -7.07
C ILE A 117 1.91 10.34 -8.06
N GLY A 118 2.54 9.83 -9.11
CA GLY A 118 1.87 8.93 -10.03
C GLY A 118 2.75 7.78 -10.47
N LEU A 119 2.08 6.77 -10.99
CA LEU A 119 2.70 5.62 -11.62
C LEU A 119 2.29 5.60 -13.08
N SER A 120 3.24 5.32 -13.96
CA SER A 120 2.96 5.06 -15.36
C SER A 120 3.77 3.86 -15.84
N THR A 121 3.17 3.05 -16.69
CA THR A 121 3.87 1.98 -17.40
C THR A 121 4.24 2.46 -18.78
N ARG A 122 5.49 2.27 -19.20
CA ARG A 122 5.89 2.44 -20.59
C ARG A 122 6.27 1.08 -21.16
N ASN A 123 5.39 0.54 -21.99
CA ASN A 123 5.71 -0.61 -22.81
C ASN A 123 6.41 -0.12 -24.09
N TYR A 124 7.69 -0.42 -24.25
CA TYR A 124 8.35 -0.27 -25.55
C TYR A 124 8.00 -1.48 -26.42
N THR A 125 6.81 -1.50 -27.02
CA THR A 125 6.62 -2.37 -28.18
C THR A 125 7.47 -1.79 -29.31
N SER A 126 8.62 -2.39 -29.62
CA SER A 126 9.35 -2.05 -30.84
C SER A 126 8.50 -2.45 -32.02
N LEU A 127 7.78 -1.48 -32.59
CA LEU A 127 6.99 -1.63 -33.80
C LEU A 127 7.91 -1.63 -35.04
N VAL A 128 8.96 -2.44 -35.00
CA VAL A 128 9.86 -2.69 -36.13
C VAL A 128 9.58 -4.10 -36.62
N ALA A 129 8.46 -4.30 -37.32
CA ALA A 129 8.25 -5.37 -38.34
C ALA A 129 6.80 -5.52 -38.86
N ARG A 130 5.86 -4.62 -38.58
CA ARG A 130 4.64 -4.54 -39.42
C ARG A 130 4.75 -3.32 -40.33
N SER A 131 5.34 -3.56 -41.49
CA SER A 131 5.31 -2.69 -42.66
C SER A 131 3.89 -2.18 -42.89
N GLY A 132 3.62 -0.92 -42.55
CA GLY A 132 2.28 -0.36 -42.73
C GLY A 132 2.07 1.00 -42.09
N GLY A 133 3.01 1.94 -42.28
CA GLY A 133 2.73 3.38 -42.38
C GLY A 133 1.86 4.08 -41.31
N GLY A 134 1.74 3.55 -40.09
CA GLY A 134 1.03 4.20 -39.00
C GLY A 134 2.01 4.94 -38.09
N GLY A 135 1.93 6.27 -38.05
CA GLY A 135 2.72 7.08 -37.12
C GLY A 135 2.54 6.61 -35.67
N ILE A 136 3.66 6.45 -34.97
CA ILE A 136 3.71 6.05 -33.56
C ILE A 136 3.15 7.20 -32.72
N GLY A 137 1.91 7.06 -32.26
CA GLY A 137 1.44 7.80 -31.10
C GLY A 137 2.14 7.22 -29.88
N TYR A 138 2.96 8.02 -29.20
CA TYR A 138 3.39 7.73 -27.83
C TYR A 138 2.12 7.70 -26.95
N MET A 139 1.48 6.55 -26.85
CA MET A 139 0.49 6.33 -25.81
C MET A 139 1.29 6.21 -24.52
N TYR A 140 1.40 7.31 -23.78
CA TYR A 140 1.48 7.24 -22.34
C TYR A 140 0.13 6.66 -21.91
N PRO A 141 0.01 5.39 -21.49
CA PRO A 141 -1.19 4.98 -20.80
C PRO A 141 -1.16 5.77 -19.49
N ASP A 142 -1.93 6.85 -19.48
CA ASP A 142 -2.51 7.52 -18.33
C ASP A 142 -1.75 7.25 -17.02
N GLY A 143 -0.70 8.06 -16.79
CA GLY A 143 -0.03 8.12 -15.50
C GLY A 143 -1.08 8.34 -14.44
N LYS A 144 -1.41 7.28 -13.70
CA LYS A 144 -2.43 7.33 -12.67
C LYS A 144 -1.82 8.11 -11.53
N GLU A 145 -2.43 9.23 -11.20
CA GLU A 145 -2.16 9.91 -9.94
C GLU A 145 -2.66 9.01 -8.81
N VAL A 146 -1.79 8.77 -7.84
CA VAL A 146 -2.02 7.78 -6.80
C VAL A 146 -2.00 8.37 -5.42
N ALA A 147 -1.36 9.53 -5.30
CA ALA A 147 -1.46 10.40 -4.16
C ALA A 147 -1.27 11.81 -4.67
N ALA A 148 -2.06 12.75 -4.17
CA ALA A 148 -1.81 14.16 -4.34
C ALA A 148 -2.09 14.88 -3.04
N GLY A 149 -1.44 16.03 -2.90
CA GLY A 149 -1.59 16.82 -1.70
C GLY A 149 -1.22 18.27 -1.96
N ASN A 150 -1.62 19.08 -0.98
CA ASN A 150 -1.16 20.45 -0.88
C ASN A 150 -0.13 20.49 0.23
N TRP A 151 1.03 21.04 -0.06
CA TRP A 151 1.99 21.37 0.97
C TRP A 151 1.51 22.66 1.66
N ALA A 152 0.74 22.49 2.73
CA ALA A 152 0.21 23.55 3.60
C ALA A 152 -0.73 24.59 2.92
N GLN A 153 -1.67 25.11 3.71
CA GLN A 153 -2.56 26.21 3.33
C GLN A 153 -1.79 27.54 3.24
N GLN A 154 -0.84 27.67 2.31
CA GLN A 154 -0.26 28.97 1.97
C GLN A 154 -0.64 29.36 0.55
N PRO A 155 -1.72 30.12 0.37
CA PRO A 155 -2.00 30.72 -0.92
C PRO A 155 -1.17 32.00 -1.04
N ARG A 156 0.09 31.88 -1.50
CA ARG A 156 0.72 32.79 -2.49
C ARG A 156 2.26 32.76 -2.49
N ALA A 157 2.76 32.78 -3.73
CA ALA A 157 3.90 33.54 -4.30
C ALA A 157 5.32 33.45 -3.72
N ASP A 158 5.54 32.98 -2.49
CA ASP A 158 6.85 33.16 -1.82
C ASP A 158 7.73 31.90 -1.83
N PHE A 159 7.49 30.97 -2.74
CA PHE A 159 8.44 29.91 -3.08
C PHE A 159 9.65 30.53 -3.82
N GLY A 160 10.53 31.19 -3.07
CA GLY A 160 11.82 31.69 -3.53
C GLY A 160 12.90 30.62 -3.51
N ASP A 161 14.11 31.00 -3.92
CA ASP A 161 15.32 30.13 -3.98
C ASP A 161 15.72 29.50 -2.63
N SER A 162 15.07 29.90 -1.55
CA SER A 162 15.25 29.35 -0.21
C SER A 162 14.73 27.92 -0.04
N TYR A 163 13.74 27.51 -0.83
CA TYR A 163 13.14 26.17 -0.69
C TYR A 163 13.82 25.19 -1.62
N THR A 164 14.33 24.10 -1.05
CA THR A 164 14.98 23.05 -1.80
C THR A 164 14.34 21.69 -1.58
N ILE A 165 14.24 20.88 -2.63
CA ILE A 165 13.75 19.51 -2.55
C ILE A 165 14.87 18.53 -2.85
N SER A 166 14.93 17.46 -2.05
CA SER A 166 15.80 16.31 -2.23
C SER A 166 14.94 15.06 -2.22
N VAL A 167 15.09 14.22 -3.25
CA VAL A 167 14.40 12.94 -3.34
C VAL A 167 15.47 11.86 -3.38
N THR A 168 15.41 10.92 -2.44
CA THR A 168 16.34 9.81 -2.31
C THR A 168 15.57 8.50 -2.31
N MET A 169 16.12 7.45 -2.91
CA MET A 169 15.57 6.10 -2.81
C MET A 169 16.26 5.36 -1.67
N GLU A 170 15.47 4.78 -0.77
CA GLU A 170 15.97 3.96 0.34
C GLU A 170 15.62 2.49 0.07
N GLN A 171 16.57 1.61 0.44
CA GLN A 171 16.58 0.14 0.41
C GLN A 171 15.49 -0.54 -0.46
N HIS A 172 15.93 -1.16 -1.55
CA HIS A 172 15.12 -2.00 -2.42
C HIS A 172 15.08 -3.43 -1.86
N GLU A 173 13.90 -3.96 -1.53
CA GLU A 173 13.75 -5.41 -1.34
C GLU A 173 13.71 -6.06 -2.73
N ASN A 174 14.87 -6.45 -3.24
CA ASN A 174 14.96 -7.33 -4.40
C ASN A 174 14.49 -8.73 -3.96
N GLY A 175 13.37 -9.20 -4.51
CA GLY A 175 13.18 -10.64 -4.70
C GLY A 175 12.28 -11.36 -3.69
N ARG A 176 11.00 -11.01 -3.65
CA ARG A 176 9.99 -12.07 -3.58
C ARG A 176 9.60 -12.48 -5.00
N TRP A 177 10.25 -13.54 -5.47
CA TRP A 177 9.77 -14.30 -6.62
C TRP A 177 8.47 -14.97 -6.21
N TRP A 178 7.35 -14.40 -6.63
CA TRP A 178 6.10 -15.14 -6.59
C TRP A 178 5.91 -15.79 -7.94
N ILE A 179 6.46 -17.00 -8.06
CA ILE A 179 6.03 -17.91 -9.10
C ILE A 179 4.71 -18.46 -8.57
N PRO A 180 3.54 -18.09 -9.12
CA PRO A 180 2.31 -18.78 -8.78
C PRO A 180 2.57 -20.26 -9.03
N ARG A 181 2.50 -21.10 -7.99
CA ARG A 181 2.70 -22.55 -8.15
C ARG A 181 1.69 -23.01 -9.21
N PRO A 182 2.12 -23.45 -10.41
CA PRO A 182 1.25 -24.30 -11.20
C PRO A 182 1.10 -25.60 -10.40
N ALA A 183 0.06 -26.37 -10.68
CA ALA A 183 0.00 -27.76 -10.23
C ALA A 183 1.37 -28.42 -10.45
N SER A 184 1.91 -29.03 -9.38
CA SER A 184 3.28 -29.55 -9.30
C SER A 184 3.77 -30.13 -10.65
N PRO A 185 4.80 -29.54 -11.30
CA PRO A 185 5.39 -30.16 -12.47
C PRO A 185 6.06 -31.47 -12.04
N THR A 186 5.84 -32.54 -12.80
CA THR A 186 6.40 -33.87 -12.56
C THR A 186 7.92 -33.95 -12.77
N THR A 187 8.58 -32.90 -13.27
CA THR A 187 10.06 -32.84 -13.32
C THR A 187 10.57 -31.40 -13.32
N TRP A 188 11.21 -30.99 -12.24
CA TRP A 188 12.15 -29.87 -12.24
C TRP A 188 13.49 -30.38 -12.79
N GLN A 189 13.98 -29.80 -13.88
CA GLN A 189 15.39 -29.96 -14.27
C GLN A 189 16.12 -28.64 -14.01
N TRP A 190 16.82 -28.60 -12.88
CA TRP A 190 17.85 -27.57 -12.65
C TRP A 190 18.96 -27.79 -13.67
N GLN A 191 19.27 -26.79 -14.49
CA GLN A 191 20.47 -26.81 -15.33
C GLN A 191 21.66 -26.26 -14.52
N PRO A 192 22.68 -27.08 -14.21
CA PRO A 192 23.92 -26.59 -13.64
C PRO A 192 24.61 -25.67 -14.64
N GLY A 193 24.78 -24.39 -14.32
CA GLY A 193 25.58 -23.45 -15.13
C GLY A 193 25.02 -22.04 -15.28
N ALA A 194 23.82 -21.74 -14.80
CA ALA A 194 23.34 -20.35 -14.76
C ALA A 194 24.12 -19.56 -13.69
N PRO A 195 24.94 -18.55 -14.06
CA PRO A 195 25.66 -17.73 -13.08
C PRO A 195 24.65 -17.03 -12.16
N GLY A 196 24.97 -16.93 -10.86
CA GLY A 196 24.13 -16.29 -9.86
C GLY A 196 23.67 -14.90 -10.31
N ASN A 197 22.36 -14.71 -10.40
CA ASN A 197 21.75 -13.54 -11.01
C ASN A 197 21.92 -12.29 -10.15
N TRP A 198 22.78 -11.39 -10.60
CA TRP A 198 22.72 -9.98 -10.24
C TRP A 198 21.74 -9.31 -11.20
N LEU A 199 20.64 -8.77 -10.69
CA LEU A 199 19.90 -7.73 -11.40
C LEU A 199 20.85 -6.54 -11.54
N ASN A 200 21.50 -6.43 -12.69
CA ASN A 200 22.41 -5.33 -12.99
C ASN A 200 21.60 -4.04 -13.12
N SER A 201 21.93 -3.09 -12.25
CA SER A 201 21.64 -1.65 -12.35
C SER A 201 20.18 -1.23 -12.57
N THR A 202 19.51 -0.86 -11.48
CA THR A 202 18.54 0.24 -11.54
C THR A 202 19.29 1.54 -11.81
N TRP A 203 19.35 1.98 -13.05
CA TRP A 203 19.66 3.37 -13.34
C TRP A 203 18.42 4.19 -13.03
N ALA A 204 18.35 4.76 -11.82
CA ALA A 204 17.62 5.99 -11.66
C ALA A 204 18.37 7.06 -12.48
N THR A 205 18.15 7.10 -13.80
CA THR A 205 18.43 8.31 -14.58
C THR A 205 17.36 9.30 -14.20
N ALA A 206 17.49 9.84 -13.01
CA ALA A 206 16.76 11.01 -12.65
C ALA A 206 17.38 12.16 -13.44
N SER A 207 16.83 12.43 -14.61
CA SER A 207 17.02 13.74 -15.21
C SER A 207 16.52 14.76 -14.17
N GLY A 208 17.45 15.54 -13.62
CA GLY A 208 17.16 16.57 -12.63
C GLY A 208 17.38 16.25 -11.16
N LEU A 209 17.80 15.05 -10.70
CA LEU A 209 18.16 14.90 -9.26
C LEU A 209 19.55 15.49 -8.98
N GLY A 210 19.58 16.80 -8.74
CA GLY A 210 20.65 17.47 -8.01
C GLY A 210 20.34 17.53 -6.52
N ASN A 211 21.36 17.64 -5.68
CA ASN A 211 21.16 17.99 -4.28
C ASN A 211 20.51 19.39 -4.22
N ASP A 212 19.38 19.47 -3.54
CA ASP A 212 18.71 20.71 -3.15
C ASP A 212 18.31 21.64 -4.33
N MET A 213 17.19 21.32 -5.00
CA MET A 213 16.66 22.13 -6.11
C MET A 213 15.64 23.19 -5.69
N PRO A 214 15.71 24.43 -6.24
CA PRO A 214 14.72 25.47 -6.00
C PRO A 214 13.29 25.02 -6.32
N CYS A 215 12.34 25.28 -5.41
CA CYS A 215 10.90 24.97 -5.58
C CYS A 215 10.12 26.05 -6.35
N ASN A 216 10.81 26.92 -7.10
CA ASN A 216 10.25 28.09 -7.78
C ASN A 216 9.64 27.80 -9.17
N GLN A 217 9.70 26.54 -9.63
CA GLN A 217 9.21 26.07 -10.93
C GLN A 217 8.45 24.75 -10.76
N ASP A 218 7.54 24.46 -11.69
CA ASP A 218 6.97 23.11 -11.81
C ASP A 218 8.11 22.13 -12.14
N ARG A 219 8.15 21.02 -11.42
CA ARG A 219 9.18 19.98 -11.57
C ARG A 219 8.50 18.62 -11.60
N THR A 220 8.99 17.74 -12.47
CA THR A 220 8.65 16.31 -12.42
C THR A 220 9.94 15.56 -12.13
N PHE A 221 9.97 14.84 -11.02
CA PHE A 221 10.99 13.88 -10.69
C PHE A 221 10.50 12.53 -11.19
N GLU A 222 11.23 11.95 -12.15
CA GLU A 222 10.87 10.67 -12.72
C GLU A 222 11.92 9.62 -12.33
N MET A 223 11.45 8.51 -11.81
CA MET A 223 12.22 7.31 -11.61
C MET A 223 11.77 6.26 -12.62
N VAL A 224 12.72 5.77 -13.39
CA VAL A 224 12.51 4.66 -14.31
C VAL A 224 13.05 3.40 -13.65
N CYS A 225 12.16 2.48 -13.31
CA CYS A 225 12.56 1.10 -13.04
C CYS A 225 12.57 0.37 -14.38
N ASP A 226 13.78 0.27 -14.96
CA ASP A 226 14.05 -0.51 -16.15
C ASP A 226 14.33 -1.96 -15.72
N LEU A 227 13.47 -2.88 -16.15
CA LEU A 227 13.65 -4.31 -15.97
C LEU A 227 13.98 -4.95 -17.31
N SER A 228 15.03 -4.46 -17.95
CA SER A 228 15.64 -5.18 -19.06
C SER A 228 16.27 -6.48 -18.55
N THR A 229 15.76 -7.62 -19.00
CA THR A 229 16.47 -8.90 -18.86
C THR A 229 17.68 -8.84 -19.80
N GLN A 230 18.79 -8.28 -19.32
CA GLN A 230 19.82 -7.86 -20.25
C GLN A 230 20.51 -9.03 -20.97
N ASP A 231 20.64 -10.22 -20.39
CA ASP A 231 21.39 -11.32 -21.04
C ASP A 231 21.07 -12.72 -20.48
N GLY A 232 19.84 -13.23 -20.61
CA GLY A 232 19.51 -14.54 -20.05
C GLY A 232 18.53 -15.37 -20.86
N ASN A 233 18.99 -16.50 -21.38
CA ASN A 233 18.18 -17.62 -21.85
C ASN A 233 17.39 -18.25 -20.69
N TRP A 234 16.38 -17.56 -20.20
CA TRP A 234 15.41 -18.16 -19.28
C TRP A 234 14.53 -19.09 -20.10
N VAL A 235 14.48 -20.38 -19.77
CA VAL A 235 13.58 -21.33 -20.43
C VAL A 235 12.41 -21.59 -19.50
N TYR A 236 11.26 -20.98 -19.80
CA TYR A 236 9.97 -21.27 -19.16
C TYR A 236 9.09 -21.96 -20.19
N ARG A 237 8.53 -23.13 -19.84
CA ARG A 237 7.64 -23.91 -20.72
C ARG A 237 6.29 -24.05 -20.04
N ASP A 238 5.52 -22.97 -20.04
CA ASP A 238 4.11 -23.04 -19.73
C ASP A 238 3.43 -21.82 -20.36
N PRO A 239 2.63 -22.01 -21.43
CA PRO A 239 1.91 -20.91 -22.08
C PRO A 239 0.86 -20.29 -21.15
N ASN A 240 0.51 -20.92 -20.03
CA ASN A 240 -0.37 -20.35 -19.01
C ASN A 240 0.39 -19.75 -17.82
N ALA A 241 1.71 -19.89 -17.76
CA ALA A 241 2.47 -19.34 -16.65
C ALA A 241 2.61 -17.84 -16.81
N SER A 242 2.11 -17.12 -15.81
CA SER A 242 2.47 -15.73 -15.60
C SER A 242 3.61 -15.65 -14.59
N LEU A 243 4.74 -15.07 -14.98
CA LEU A 243 5.76 -14.68 -14.00
C LEU A 243 5.41 -13.29 -13.48
N ARG A 244 5.25 -13.16 -12.16
CA ARG A 244 5.08 -11.87 -11.51
C ARG A 244 6.31 -11.51 -10.70
N ILE A 245 6.94 -10.39 -11.04
CA ILE A 245 8.08 -9.86 -10.28
C ILE A 245 7.59 -8.64 -9.50
N TYR A 246 7.65 -8.76 -8.17
CA TYR A 246 7.34 -7.68 -7.24
C TYR A 246 8.62 -6.93 -6.86
N ASN A 247 8.62 -5.63 -7.11
CA ASN A 247 9.67 -4.72 -6.66
C ASN A 247 9.08 -3.80 -5.62
N ARG A 248 9.64 -3.81 -4.40
CA ARG A 248 9.25 -2.93 -3.31
C ARG A 248 10.42 -2.01 -2.97
N GLY A 249 10.12 -0.74 -2.77
CA GLY A 249 11.13 0.25 -2.40
C GLY A 249 10.51 1.47 -1.73
N TRP A 250 11.37 2.29 -1.15
CA TRP A 250 10.98 3.51 -0.48
C TRP A 250 11.48 4.72 -1.25
N MET A 251 10.59 5.66 -1.55
CA MET A 251 10.94 7.00 -1.99
C MET A 251 10.90 7.93 -0.78
N ARG A 252 12.06 8.48 -0.41
CA ARG A 252 12.16 9.51 0.62
C ARG A 252 12.21 10.88 -0.03
N VAL A 253 11.34 11.78 0.41
CA VAL A 253 11.28 13.17 -0.05
C VAL A 253 11.56 14.07 1.14
N ILE A 254 12.57 14.91 0.99
CA ILE A 254 12.98 15.91 1.97
C ILE A 254 12.81 17.28 1.33
N VAL A 255 12.00 18.13 1.94
CA VAL A 255 11.93 19.55 1.60
C VAL A 255 12.66 20.33 2.67
N LYS A 256 13.59 21.18 2.24
CA LYS A 256 14.31 22.12 3.10
C LYS A 256 13.90 23.54 2.79
N ARG A 257 13.99 24.40 3.79
CA ARG A 257 13.92 25.86 3.64
C ARG A 257 15.15 26.45 4.29
N ASN A 258 15.94 27.21 3.52
CA ASN A 258 17.21 27.78 3.97
C ASN A 258 18.14 26.69 4.57
N GLY A 259 18.15 25.49 3.99
CA GLY A 259 18.92 24.35 4.48
C GLY A 259 18.29 23.55 5.63
N ASN A 260 17.25 24.06 6.29
CA ASN A 260 16.56 23.37 7.38
C ASN A 260 15.47 22.46 6.84
N VAL A 261 15.42 21.19 7.28
CA VAL A 261 14.36 20.25 6.90
C VAL A 261 13.02 20.72 7.46
N VAL A 262 12.09 21.04 6.57
CA VAL A 262 10.71 21.45 6.91
C VAL A 262 9.71 20.34 6.61
N LEU A 263 10.07 19.39 5.76
CA LEU A 263 9.27 18.19 5.48
C LEU A 263 10.20 17.01 5.22
N ASN A 264 9.83 15.85 5.75
CA ASN A 264 10.49 14.59 5.47
C ASN A 264 9.42 13.49 5.46
N PHE A 265 9.13 12.93 4.30
CA PHE A 265 8.19 11.82 4.18
C PHE A 265 8.79 10.68 3.38
N ARG A 266 8.25 9.48 3.64
CA ARG A 266 8.60 8.25 2.94
C ARG A 266 7.36 7.71 2.27
N TYR A 267 7.53 7.27 1.04
CA TYR A 267 6.48 6.65 0.24
C TYR A 267 6.93 5.24 -0.10
N LEU A 268 6.21 4.24 0.43
CA LEU A 268 6.37 2.85 -0.01
C LEU A 268 5.71 2.70 -1.38
N PHE A 269 6.42 2.11 -2.33
CA PHE A 269 5.85 1.74 -3.61
C PHE A 269 6.04 0.24 -3.87
N CYS A 270 5.09 -0.33 -4.60
CA CYS A 270 5.20 -1.68 -5.15
C CYS A 270 4.96 -1.61 -6.66
N MET A 271 5.90 -2.13 -7.43
CA MET A 271 5.76 -2.29 -8.88
C MET A 271 5.69 -3.78 -9.20
N VAL A 272 4.73 -4.16 -10.06
CA VAL A 272 4.51 -5.54 -10.45
C VAL A 272 4.75 -5.67 -11.94
N ASN A 273 5.60 -6.60 -12.32
CA ASN A 273 5.84 -6.90 -13.73
C ASN A 273 5.22 -8.25 -14.00
N THR A 274 4.24 -8.29 -14.89
CA THR A 274 3.57 -9.54 -15.25
C THR A 274 4.00 -9.92 -16.66
N TYR A 275 4.77 -11.01 -16.77
CA TYR A 275 5.07 -11.64 -18.06
C TYR A 275 3.95 -12.65 -18.34
N GLN A 276 3.32 -12.58 -19.52
CA GLN A 276 2.28 -13.52 -19.96
C GLN A 276 2.74 -14.24 -21.24
N ASP A 277 2.14 -15.39 -21.55
CA ASP A 277 2.38 -16.15 -22.79
C ASP A 277 3.86 -16.52 -23.06
N LEU A 278 4.55 -17.03 -22.03
CA LEU A 278 5.95 -17.47 -22.13
C LEU A 278 6.05 -18.78 -22.92
N ASP A 279 6.18 -18.66 -24.24
CA ASP A 279 6.25 -19.78 -25.17
C ASP A 279 7.58 -19.73 -25.93
N ILE A 280 8.61 -20.28 -25.27
CA ILE A 280 10.01 -20.18 -25.68
C ILE A 280 10.34 -21.27 -26.70
N ILE A 281 10.76 -20.83 -27.88
CA ILE A 281 11.20 -21.70 -28.98
C ILE A 281 12.44 -22.45 -28.52
N VAL A 282 12.32 -23.77 -28.44
CA VAL A 282 13.44 -24.69 -28.34
C VAL A 282 13.81 -25.07 -29.77
N PRO A 283 15.08 -25.03 -30.18
CA PRO A 283 15.52 -25.68 -31.41
C PRO A 283 15.15 -27.17 -31.32
N GLU A 284 14.36 -27.64 -32.29
CA GLU A 284 13.61 -28.88 -32.26
C GLU A 284 14.42 -30.15 -31.92
N GLY A 285 13.83 -31.00 -31.08
CA GLY A 285 14.37 -32.32 -30.77
C GLY A 285 13.41 -33.21 -29.96
N GLY A 286 12.38 -33.76 -30.63
CA GLY A 286 11.83 -35.10 -30.30
C GLY A 286 10.70 -35.24 -29.26
N SER A 287 9.53 -35.64 -29.78
CA SER A 287 8.58 -36.63 -29.24
C SER A 287 7.58 -36.32 -28.09
N SER A 288 6.32 -36.11 -28.52
CA SER A 288 5.05 -36.78 -28.14
C SER A 288 4.62 -36.95 -26.66
N GLY A 289 3.43 -36.40 -26.34
CA GLY A 289 2.54 -36.90 -25.29
C GLY A 289 1.61 -35.82 -24.71
N GLY A 290 0.33 -35.82 -25.10
CA GLY A 290 -0.67 -34.83 -24.67
C GLY A 290 -1.31 -35.10 -23.31
N GLY A 291 -1.97 -34.08 -22.76
CA GLY A 291 -2.82 -34.13 -21.57
C GLY A 291 -3.25 -32.72 -21.13
N GLY A 292 -4.55 -32.52 -20.92
CA GLY A 292 -5.22 -31.20 -20.81
C GLY A 292 -5.06 -30.45 -19.48
N GLY A 293 -5.38 -29.15 -19.53
CA GLY A 293 -5.06 -28.14 -18.50
C GLY A 293 -6.14 -27.80 -17.47
N GLY A 294 -5.79 -26.86 -16.58
CA GLY A 294 -6.65 -26.20 -15.58
C GLY A 294 -5.85 -25.25 -14.67
N GLY A 295 -6.33 -24.01 -14.45
CA GLY A 295 -5.65 -22.94 -13.68
C GLY A 295 -6.28 -22.58 -12.32
N GLY A 296 -5.58 -21.81 -11.48
CA GLY A 296 -6.07 -21.23 -10.21
C GLY A 296 -5.11 -20.13 -9.69
N GLY A 297 -5.48 -19.03 -9.04
CA GLY A 297 -6.72 -18.64 -8.35
C GLY A 297 -6.40 -18.33 -6.87
N GLY A 298 -6.03 -17.09 -6.54
CA GLY A 298 -5.56 -16.67 -5.21
C GLY A 298 -6.57 -16.97 -4.09
N GLY A 299 -6.08 -17.65 -3.05
CA GLY A 299 -6.86 -18.08 -1.90
C GLY A 299 -7.31 -16.90 -1.06
N GLY A 300 -8.62 -16.69 -1.05
CA GLY A 300 -9.29 -15.67 -0.27
C GLY A 300 -10.74 -16.06 -0.17
N GLY A 301 -11.03 -16.96 0.75
CA GLY A 301 -12.40 -17.22 1.17
C GLY A 301 -12.37 -17.58 2.65
N CYS A 302 -13.51 -17.42 3.28
CA CYS A 302 -13.66 -17.35 4.73
C CYS A 302 -14.83 -18.28 5.07
N VAL A 303 -15.90 -17.77 5.66
CA VAL A 303 -17.00 -18.61 6.16
C VAL A 303 -18.30 -18.37 5.38
N ALA A 304 -19.16 -19.38 5.30
CA ALA A 304 -20.48 -19.25 4.68
C ALA A 304 -21.30 -18.13 5.35
N THR A 305 -22.13 -17.45 4.56
CA THR A 305 -22.93 -16.28 4.98
C THR A 305 -23.84 -16.54 6.19
N ASP A 306 -24.26 -17.79 6.41
CA ASP A 306 -25.14 -18.24 7.49
C ASP A 306 -24.42 -18.73 8.75
N MET A 307 -23.07 -18.66 8.82
CA MET A 307 -22.33 -19.01 10.03
C MET A 307 -22.54 -17.96 11.13
N TRP A 308 -22.75 -18.41 12.37
CA TRP A 308 -22.80 -17.57 13.56
C TRP A 308 -21.41 -17.10 13.97
N MET A 309 -21.24 -15.78 14.02
CA MET A 309 -20.01 -15.10 14.42
C MET A 309 -20.00 -14.80 15.92
N ASP A 310 -21.18 -14.54 16.47
CA ASP A 310 -21.47 -14.35 17.89
C ASP A 310 -22.88 -14.85 18.22
N ASP A 311 -23.38 -14.63 19.44
CA ASP A 311 -24.71 -15.08 19.87
C ASP A 311 -25.88 -14.39 19.16
N ARG A 312 -25.62 -13.31 18.42
CA ARG A 312 -26.62 -12.39 17.86
C ARG A 312 -26.55 -12.26 16.35
N ARG A 313 -25.38 -12.46 15.74
CA ARG A 313 -25.12 -12.14 14.34
C ARG A 313 -24.52 -13.32 13.59
N GLN A 314 -25.00 -13.49 12.36
CA GLN A 314 -24.39 -14.35 11.35
C GLN A 314 -23.39 -13.55 10.51
N ALA A 315 -22.51 -14.24 9.78
CA ALA A 315 -21.46 -13.66 8.96
C ALA A 315 -21.98 -12.58 8.00
N MET A 316 -23.11 -12.82 7.34
CA MET A 316 -23.73 -11.84 6.42
C MET A 316 -24.16 -10.52 7.09
N HIS A 317 -24.31 -10.50 8.41
CA HIS A 317 -24.77 -9.33 9.17
C HIS A 317 -23.62 -8.56 9.84
N ILE A 318 -22.39 -9.02 9.68
CA ILE A 318 -21.21 -8.32 10.21
C ILE A 318 -20.78 -7.24 9.22
N ALA A 319 -20.71 -6.01 9.69
CA ALA A 319 -20.26 -4.85 8.90
C ALA A 319 -18.77 -4.55 9.12
N VAL A 320 -18.20 -3.70 8.25
CA VAL A 320 -16.91 -3.06 8.54
C VAL A 320 -17.05 -2.23 9.83
N ASP A 321 -15.99 -2.20 10.63
CA ASP A 321 -15.88 -1.61 11.97
C ASP A 321 -16.64 -2.33 13.10
N ASP A 322 -17.39 -3.38 12.80
CA ASP A 322 -17.89 -4.28 13.83
C ASP A 322 -16.75 -5.01 14.54
N TRP A 323 -16.98 -5.38 15.79
CA TRP A 323 -16.11 -6.26 16.56
C TRP A 323 -16.66 -7.68 16.57
N VAL A 324 -15.78 -8.65 16.34
CA VAL A 324 -16.07 -10.09 16.39
C VAL A 324 -15.10 -10.78 17.35
N ASP A 325 -15.52 -11.91 17.89
CA ASP A 325 -14.63 -12.74 18.71
C ASP A 325 -13.56 -13.37 17.81
N GLY A 326 -12.32 -13.33 18.28
CA GLY A 326 -11.22 -14.04 17.67
C GLY A 326 -10.25 -14.56 18.71
N VAL A 327 -9.12 -15.05 18.23
CA VAL A 327 -8.13 -15.70 19.09
C VAL A 327 -6.73 -15.15 18.87
N ALA A 328 -5.94 -15.21 19.93
CA ALA A 328 -4.49 -15.01 19.84
C ALA A 328 -3.81 -16.30 19.35
N TYR A 329 -2.54 -16.20 18.98
CA TYR A 329 -1.77 -17.34 18.51
C TYR A 329 -1.58 -18.44 19.58
N ASN A 330 -1.57 -18.07 20.86
CA ASN A 330 -1.60 -19.00 22.00
C ASN A 330 -2.89 -18.75 22.78
N PRO A 331 -4.02 -19.35 22.37
CA PRO A 331 -5.32 -18.91 22.81
C PRO A 331 -5.74 -19.56 24.13
N ASP A 332 -5.65 -18.78 25.20
CA ASP A 332 -6.29 -19.09 26.49
C ASP A 332 -7.59 -18.28 26.69
N GLU A 333 -7.85 -17.30 25.81
CA GLU A 333 -9.01 -16.42 25.86
C GLU A 333 -9.46 -15.96 24.46
N LEU A 334 -10.71 -15.51 24.38
CA LEU A 334 -11.22 -14.79 23.22
C LEU A 334 -10.76 -13.34 23.27
N VAL A 335 -10.37 -12.81 22.12
CA VAL A 335 -9.97 -11.42 21.94
C VAL A 335 -10.85 -10.76 20.88
N LEU A 336 -11.32 -9.54 21.14
CA LEU A 336 -12.12 -8.80 20.17
C LEU A 336 -11.26 -8.35 18.99
N ARG A 337 -11.76 -8.58 17.77
CA ARG A 337 -11.12 -8.18 16.51
C ARG A 337 -12.05 -7.25 15.73
N GLN A 338 -11.52 -6.12 15.29
CA GLN A 338 -12.26 -5.19 14.44
C GLN A 338 -12.24 -5.66 12.98
N VAL A 339 -13.41 -5.71 12.35
CA VAL A 339 -13.56 -6.02 10.93
C VAL A 339 -13.17 -4.80 10.09
N ARG A 340 -12.23 -4.97 9.17
CA ARG A 340 -11.69 -3.94 8.27
C ARG A 340 -12.25 -4.02 6.86
N ALA A 341 -12.70 -5.19 6.44
CA ALA A 341 -13.34 -5.42 5.17
C ALA A 341 -14.32 -6.59 5.31
N ASN A 342 -15.42 -6.54 4.56
CA ASN A 342 -16.34 -7.65 4.38
C ASN A 342 -16.74 -7.72 2.89
N LYS A 343 -16.60 -8.88 2.25
CA LYS A 343 -17.04 -9.05 0.87
C LYS A 343 -17.73 -10.40 0.69
N VAL A 344 -18.93 -10.39 0.13
CA VAL A 344 -19.65 -11.62 -0.20
C VAL A 344 -19.25 -12.09 -1.60
N MET A 345 -18.90 -13.37 -1.74
CA MET A 345 -18.69 -13.99 -3.06
C MET A 345 -18.89 -15.51 -3.02
N PRO A 346 -19.25 -16.14 -4.15
CA PRO A 346 -19.40 -17.58 -4.23
C PRO A 346 -18.05 -18.28 -4.24
N GLN A 347 -17.88 -19.33 -3.44
CA GLN A 347 -16.68 -20.18 -3.38
C GLN A 347 -17.04 -21.67 -3.16
N PRO A 348 -16.23 -22.62 -3.65
CA PRO A 348 -16.34 -24.02 -3.24
C PRO A 348 -16.09 -24.17 -1.73
N CYS A 349 -16.96 -24.89 -1.04
CA CYS A 349 -16.93 -24.99 0.42
C CYS A 349 -16.93 -26.43 0.92
N TYR A 350 -16.31 -26.61 2.08
CA TYR A 350 -16.39 -27.82 2.88
C TYR A 350 -17.12 -27.54 4.19
N ARG A 351 -17.71 -28.59 4.76
CA ARG A 351 -18.25 -28.62 6.12
C ARG A 351 -17.32 -29.45 6.98
N MET A 352 -16.73 -28.82 7.97
CA MET A 352 -15.90 -29.46 8.98
C MET A 352 -16.76 -29.77 10.20
N VAL A 353 -16.58 -30.96 10.79
CA VAL A 353 -17.22 -31.34 12.05
C VAL A 353 -16.17 -31.89 13.00
N THR A 354 -16.18 -31.42 14.25
CA THR A 354 -15.28 -31.87 15.30
C THR A 354 -15.88 -33.01 16.13
N GLU A 355 -15.09 -33.64 17.00
CA GLU A 355 -15.52 -34.77 17.84
C GLU A 355 -16.81 -34.50 18.63
N SER A 356 -16.96 -33.30 19.17
CA SER A 356 -18.12 -32.79 19.93
C SER A 356 -19.26 -32.24 19.06
N ASP A 357 -19.29 -32.51 17.75
CA ASP A 357 -20.33 -32.06 16.82
C ASP A 357 -20.40 -30.52 16.65
N ILE A 358 -19.29 -29.81 16.89
CA ILE A 358 -19.16 -28.41 16.48
C ILE A 358 -18.81 -28.41 15.01
N SER A 359 -19.40 -27.48 14.26
CA SER A 359 -19.28 -27.49 12.80
C SER A 359 -19.22 -26.09 12.22
N ILE A 360 -18.51 -25.98 11.09
CA ILE A 360 -18.30 -24.75 10.34
C ILE A 360 -18.30 -25.09 8.85
N VAL A 361 -18.88 -24.19 8.04
CA VAL A 361 -18.80 -24.23 6.59
C VAL A 361 -17.93 -23.07 6.12
N ALA A 362 -16.84 -23.39 5.44
CA ALA A 362 -15.86 -22.42 4.96
C ALA A 362 -15.34 -22.80 3.56
N SER A 363 -14.78 -21.83 2.85
CA SER A 363 -14.23 -22.10 1.52
C SER A 363 -12.98 -22.94 1.58
N ASP A 364 -12.70 -23.70 0.52
CA ASP A 364 -11.52 -24.57 0.44
C ASP A 364 -10.17 -23.85 0.52
N SER A 365 -10.19 -22.54 0.25
CA SER A 365 -9.05 -21.64 0.30
C SER A 365 -8.83 -20.95 1.66
N THR A 366 -9.68 -21.24 2.66
CA THR A 366 -9.59 -20.59 3.98
C THR A 366 -8.37 -21.12 4.74
N PRO A 367 -7.43 -20.27 5.19
CA PRO A 367 -6.35 -20.73 6.06
C PRO A 367 -6.85 -21.05 7.47
N MET A 368 -6.25 -22.05 8.11
CA MET A 368 -6.50 -22.48 9.47
C MET A 368 -5.18 -22.55 10.23
N THR A 369 -5.09 -21.85 11.37
CA THR A 369 -3.94 -21.95 12.28
C THR A 369 -4.07 -23.23 13.11
N MET A 370 -3.04 -24.06 13.04
CA MET A 370 -2.96 -25.34 13.73
C MET A 370 -2.36 -25.16 15.13
N ARG A 371 -2.49 -26.19 15.98
CA ARG A 371 -1.96 -26.17 17.35
C ARG A 371 -0.45 -25.97 17.43
N ASP A 372 0.28 -26.49 16.46
CA ASP A 372 1.73 -26.33 16.34
C ASP A 372 2.14 -24.97 15.74
N GLY A 373 1.16 -24.11 15.42
CA GLY A 373 1.38 -22.82 14.80
C GLY A 373 1.50 -22.84 13.28
N SER A 374 1.47 -24.03 12.66
CA SER A 374 1.44 -24.14 11.21
C SER A 374 0.10 -23.64 10.64
N SER A 375 0.05 -23.43 9.32
CA SER A 375 -1.17 -23.08 8.61
C SER A 375 -1.51 -24.19 7.62
N LYS A 376 -2.78 -24.61 7.59
CA LYS A 376 -3.34 -25.52 6.58
C LYS A 376 -4.52 -24.86 5.88
N LEU A 377 -4.82 -25.27 4.66
CA LEU A 377 -6.03 -24.83 3.98
C LEU A 377 -7.23 -25.67 4.46
N PHE A 378 -8.41 -25.08 4.37
CA PHE A 378 -9.64 -25.69 4.85
C PHE A 378 -10.13 -26.74 3.86
N GLY A 379 -9.73 -27.99 4.04
CA GLY A 379 -10.09 -29.06 3.11
C GLY A 379 -9.95 -30.46 3.71
N PRO A 380 -10.00 -31.51 2.88
CA PRO A 380 -9.82 -32.90 3.34
C PRO A 380 -8.56 -33.13 4.18
N GLU A 381 -7.52 -32.32 4.01
CA GLU A 381 -6.27 -32.32 4.79
C GLU A 381 -6.45 -31.94 6.27
N MET A 382 -7.59 -31.38 6.65
CA MET A 382 -7.92 -31.06 8.04
C MET A 382 -8.43 -32.29 8.82
N LEU A 383 -8.75 -33.40 8.15
CA LEU A 383 -9.29 -34.59 8.81
C LEU A 383 -8.27 -35.19 9.80
N GLY A 384 -8.69 -35.34 11.06
CA GLY A 384 -7.83 -35.86 12.14
C GLY A 384 -6.93 -34.82 12.81
N GLU A 385 -6.88 -33.60 12.27
CA GLU A 385 -6.16 -32.48 12.86
C GLU A 385 -6.93 -31.87 14.04
N GLU A 386 -6.21 -31.16 14.92
CA GLU A 386 -6.84 -30.40 16.01
C GLU A 386 -7.09 -28.95 15.58
N VAL A 387 -8.31 -28.46 15.83
CA VAL A 387 -8.72 -27.07 15.62
C VAL A 387 -9.13 -26.44 16.94
N PHE A 388 -8.97 -25.13 17.07
CA PHE A 388 -9.37 -24.42 18.28
C PHE A 388 -10.86 -24.11 18.22
N VAL A 389 -11.59 -24.52 19.26
CA VAL A 389 -13.06 -24.41 19.34
C VAL A 389 -13.49 -23.60 20.56
N ASP A 390 -14.63 -22.96 20.42
CA ASP A 390 -15.41 -22.37 21.50
C ASP A 390 -16.76 -23.10 21.59
N ASP A 391 -16.99 -23.81 22.69
CA ASP A 391 -18.27 -24.45 23.00
C ASP A 391 -18.93 -23.74 24.19
N ARG A 392 -19.65 -22.67 23.89
CA ARG A 392 -20.44 -21.85 24.82
C ARG A 392 -19.57 -21.25 25.92
N GLY A 393 -18.41 -20.73 25.55
CA GLY A 393 -17.41 -20.15 26.44
C GLY A 393 -16.34 -21.12 26.90
N GLU A 394 -16.45 -22.41 26.57
CA GLU A 394 -15.40 -23.39 26.85
C GLU A 394 -14.44 -23.49 25.67
N LEU A 395 -13.22 -22.98 25.86
CA LEU A 395 -12.17 -22.98 24.84
C LEU A 395 -11.30 -24.23 24.93
N ARG A 396 -11.09 -24.92 23.81
CA ARG A 396 -10.20 -26.10 23.75
C ARG A 396 -9.73 -26.39 22.33
N TRP A 397 -8.69 -27.21 22.23
CA TRP A 397 -8.33 -27.87 20.97
C TRP A 397 -9.13 -29.14 20.82
N GLU A 398 -9.69 -29.37 19.64
CA GLU A 398 -10.53 -30.52 19.37
C GLU A 398 -10.25 -31.11 17.99
N ARG A 399 -10.28 -32.44 17.89
CA ARG A 399 -10.00 -33.13 16.63
C ARG A 399 -11.17 -33.03 15.64
N VAL A 400 -10.83 -32.85 14.37
CA VAL A 400 -11.77 -32.91 13.24
C VAL A 400 -12.12 -34.36 12.92
N LYS A 401 -13.41 -34.71 12.97
CA LYS A 401 -13.92 -36.07 12.69
C LYS A 401 -14.50 -36.25 11.29
N SER A 402 -14.98 -35.19 10.65
CA SER A 402 -15.44 -35.26 9.26
C SER A 402 -15.18 -33.96 8.49
N MET A 403 -14.99 -34.12 7.18
CA MET A 403 -14.83 -33.08 6.20
C MET A 403 -15.67 -33.44 4.97
N ASP A 404 -16.75 -32.71 4.73
CA ASP A 404 -17.71 -33.01 3.66
C ASP A 404 -17.76 -31.86 2.66
N TYR A 405 -17.61 -32.14 1.35
CA TYR A 405 -17.80 -31.10 0.33
C TYR A 405 -19.28 -30.72 0.24
N VAL A 406 -19.62 -29.44 0.38
CA VAL A 406 -21.02 -28.95 0.42
C VAL A 406 -21.41 -28.08 -0.78
N GLY A 407 -20.61 -28.14 -1.85
CA GLY A 407 -20.82 -27.39 -3.08
C GLY A 407 -20.33 -25.95 -3.01
N ILE A 408 -20.79 -25.14 -3.96
CA ILE A 408 -20.53 -23.70 -3.97
C ILE A 408 -21.51 -23.01 -3.03
N ARG A 409 -21.01 -22.14 -2.15
CA ARG A 409 -21.80 -21.32 -1.23
C ARG A 409 -21.33 -19.86 -1.32
N ASP A 410 -22.22 -18.94 -0.97
CA ASP A 410 -21.81 -17.56 -0.70
C ASP A 410 -21.07 -17.51 0.63
N VAL A 411 -19.82 -17.05 0.57
CA VAL A 411 -18.95 -16.83 1.73
C VAL A 411 -18.71 -15.34 1.96
N VAL A 412 -18.43 -14.97 3.20
CA VAL A 412 -18.06 -13.59 3.58
C VAL A 412 -16.57 -13.54 3.85
N LEU A 413 -15.80 -12.87 2.99
CA LEU A 413 -14.39 -12.57 3.18
C LEU A 413 -14.24 -11.45 4.21
N PHE A 414 -13.91 -11.80 5.44
CA PHE A 414 -13.62 -10.84 6.49
C PHE A 414 -12.15 -10.47 6.49
N ASN A 415 -11.81 -9.19 6.61
CA ASN A 415 -10.46 -8.79 7.01
C ASN A 415 -10.45 -8.38 8.49
N VAL A 416 -9.70 -9.09 9.32
CA VAL A 416 -9.48 -8.77 10.74
C VAL A 416 -7.99 -8.57 11.05
N ASN A 417 -7.25 -7.92 10.14
CA ASN A 417 -5.80 -7.67 10.23
C ASN A 417 -4.94 -8.93 10.29
N ASP A 418 -5.24 -9.92 9.45
CA ASP A 418 -4.48 -11.19 9.38
C ASP A 418 -4.49 -11.96 10.71
N GLN A 419 -5.64 -11.95 11.39
CA GLN A 419 -5.83 -12.64 12.66
C GLN A 419 -6.98 -13.65 12.56
N CYS A 420 -7.03 -14.56 13.53
CA CYS A 420 -8.13 -15.53 13.61
C CYS A 420 -9.40 -14.90 14.19
N TYR A 421 -10.55 -15.39 13.74
CA TYR A 421 -11.88 -15.11 14.28
C TYR A 421 -12.69 -16.39 14.46
N MET A 422 -13.76 -16.33 15.26
CA MET A 422 -14.63 -17.48 15.56
C MET A 422 -15.88 -17.49 14.68
N ALA A 423 -16.24 -18.66 14.14
CA ALA A 423 -17.49 -18.86 13.41
C ALA A 423 -18.01 -20.30 13.52
N GLY A 424 -19.32 -20.53 13.41
CA GLY A 424 -19.87 -21.89 13.38
C GLY A 424 -21.34 -21.99 12.98
N GLU A 425 -21.83 -23.19 12.67
CA GLU A 425 -23.22 -23.43 12.26
C GLU A 425 -24.24 -23.22 13.40
N GLN A 426 -23.79 -23.30 14.66
CA GLN A 426 -24.65 -23.22 15.85
C GLN A 426 -24.25 -22.03 16.72
N ARG A 427 -25.24 -21.33 17.29
CA ARG A 427 -24.99 -20.23 18.23
C ARG A 427 -24.16 -20.71 19.42
N GLY A 428 -23.14 -19.94 19.76
CA GLY A 428 -22.20 -20.25 20.83
C GLY A 428 -21.37 -21.51 20.60
N ARG A 429 -21.34 -22.11 19.41
CA ARG A 429 -20.47 -23.27 19.11
C ARG A 429 -19.70 -23.00 17.84
N ARG A 430 -18.45 -22.58 17.98
CA ARG A 430 -17.65 -21.95 16.92
C ARG A 430 -16.28 -22.60 16.81
N ILE A 431 -15.69 -22.50 15.62
CA ILE A 431 -14.35 -22.94 15.28
C ILE A 431 -13.55 -21.71 14.87
N SER A 432 -12.30 -21.63 15.33
CA SER A 432 -11.38 -20.57 14.96
C SER A 432 -10.93 -20.76 13.52
N THR A 433 -11.02 -19.69 12.73
CA THR A 433 -10.59 -19.66 11.33
C THR A 433 -9.79 -18.39 11.04
N HIS A 434 -8.99 -18.39 9.98
CA HIS A 434 -8.08 -17.30 9.65
C HIS A 434 -8.50 -16.60 8.35
N ASN A 435 -8.18 -15.32 8.23
CA ASN A 435 -8.34 -14.58 6.98
C ASN A 435 -6.99 -14.41 6.25
N ALA A 436 -7.00 -14.39 4.91
CA ALA A 436 -5.84 -14.00 4.10
C ALA A 436 -5.71 -12.46 3.99
N THR A 437 -4.47 -11.96 3.99
CA THR A 437 -4.07 -10.54 4.04
C THR A 437 -4.68 -9.60 3.00
N ASP A 438 -5.20 -10.08 1.87
CA ASP A 438 -5.29 -9.27 0.64
C ASP A 438 -6.70 -8.75 0.27
N VAL A 439 -7.64 -8.63 1.21
CA VAL A 439 -8.94 -8.00 0.90
C VAL A 439 -8.77 -6.46 0.86
N LYS A 440 -8.48 -5.92 -0.34
CA LYS A 440 -8.48 -4.47 -0.60
C LYS A 440 -9.85 -3.90 -0.25
N GLN A 441 -9.90 -2.84 0.55
CA GLN A 441 -11.10 -2.03 0.74
C GLN A 441 -11.51 -1.47 -0.64
N ILE A 442 -12.65 -1.91 -1.16
CA ILE A 442 -13.30 -1.26 -2.29
C ILE A 442 -14.33 -0.33 -1.66
N GLN A 443 -14.04 0.97 -1.67
CA GLN A 443 -15.00 2.01 -1.31
C GLN A 443 -16.08 2.15 -2.37
#